data_AF-A0A5M5CD56-F1
#
_entry.id   AF-A0A5M5CD56-F1
#
_cell.length_a   1.000
_cell.length_b   1.000
_cell.length_c   1.000
_cell.angle_alpha   90.00
_cell.angle_beta   90.00
_cell.angle_gamma   90.00
#
_symmetry.space_group_name_H-M   'P 1'
#
loop_
_entity.id
_entity.type
_entity.pdbx_description
1 polymer ?
#
loop_
_entity_poly.entity_id
_entity_poly.type
_entity_poly.pdbx_seq_one_letter_code
_entity_poly.pdbx_strand_id
1 'polypeptide(L)'
;MRITLGNTLPPYPDFVEGIRRAPDRGYTLTPAQTITALKNALRYIPSEWHEQLAPEFMEELRTRGRIYGYRFRPAGDLKAKPIDEYQGQCIEGKAFQVMIDNNLCFDIALYPYELVTYGETGQVCQNWMQYRLIKQYLEELTQEQTLVIESGHPLGLFRSRPDAPRVIIT
;
A
#
# COMPACT_ATOMS: atom_id res chain seq x y z
N MET A 1 1.02 18.87 -2.62
CA MET A 1 2.23 18.14 -3.08
C MET A 1 1.80 16.76 -3.54
N ARG A 2 2.20 16.34 -4.74
CA ARG A 2 1.92 14.98 -5.25
C ARG A 2 3.17 14.14 -5.04
N ILE A 3 3.10 13.17 -4.15
CA ILE A 3 4.20 12.23 -3.90
C ILE A 3 4.05 11.07 -4.88
N THR A 4 5.14 10.66 -5.50
CA THR A 4 5.22 9.47 -6.35
C THR A 4 6.28 8.54 -5.80
N LEU A 5 6.16 7.24 -6.08
CA LEU A 5 7.21 6.31 -5.70
C LEU A 5 8.51 6.70 -6.41
N GLY A 6 9.62 6.55 -5.68
CA GLY A 6 10.95 6.96 -6.15
C GLY A 6 11.40 6.21 -7.40
N ASN A 7 12.50 6.69 -7.98
CA ASN A 7 12.99 6.23 -9.28
C ASN A 7 13.80 4.92 -9.23
N THR A 8 13.90 4.27 -8.07
CA THR A 8 14.59 2.99 -7.92
C THR A 8 13.60 1.86 -7.74
N LEU A 9 13.72 0.86 -8.60
CA LEU A 9 12.89 -0.32 -8.54
C LEU A 9 13.45 -1.31 -7.51
N PRO A 10 12.71 -1.68 -6.45
CA PRO A 10 13.17 -2.66 -5.49
C PRO A 10 13.25 -4.07 -6.12
N PRO A 11 14.08 -4.98 -5.58
CA PRO A 11 14.08 -6.38 -6.01
C PRO A 11 12.71 -7.01 -5.79
N TYR A 12 12.41 -8.08 -6.53
CA TYR A 12 11.18 -8.83 -6.31
C TYR A 12 11.30 -9.55 -4.96
N PRO A 13 10.27 -9.52 -4.09
CA PRO A 13 10.40 -10.07 -2.74
C PRO A 13 10.34 -11.60 -2.73
N ASP A 14 10.98 -12.17 -1.73
CA ASP A 14 10.78 -13.57 -1.36
C ASP A 14 9.55 -13.72 -0.46
N PHE A 15 8.88 -14.87 -0.57
CA PHE A 15 7.75 -15.24 0.28
C PHE A 15 8.15 -16.39 1.21
N VAL A 16 7.92 -16.20 2.50
CA VAL A 16 8.19 -17.21 3.52
C VAL A 16 7.16 -18.32 3.39
N GLU A 17 7.65 -19.55 3.32
CA GLU A 17 6.80 -20.75 3.26
C GLU A 17 5.94 -20.90 4.53
N GLY A 18 4.74 -21.46 4.39
CA GLY A 18 3.83 -21.68 5.51
C GLY A 18 3.02 -20.46 5.95
N ILE A 19 3.39 -19.25 5.51
CA ILE A 19 2.58 -18.05 5.74
C ILE A 19 1.37 -18.06 4.82
N ARG A 20 0.20 -17.88 5.41
CA ARG A 20 -1.10 -17.96 4.73
C ARG A 20 -1.20 -16.91 3.61
N ARG A 21 -1.77 -17.32 2.47
CA ARG A 21 -1.99 -16.49 1.27
C ARG A 21 -3.47 -16.36 0.95
N ALA A 22 -3.90 -15.20 0.47
CA ALA A 22 -5.28 -15.04 0.04
C ALA A 22 -5.57 -15.99 -1.15
N PRO A 23 -6.79 -16.55 -1.22
CA PRO A 23 -7.18 -17.39 -2.34
C PRO A 23 -7.19 -16.58 -3.64
N ASP A 24 -6.91 -17.26 -4.76
CA ASP A 24 -7.10 -16.68 -6.09
C ASP A 24 -8.56 -16.29 -6.29
N ARG A 25 -8.78 -15.08 -6.82
CA ARG A 25 -10.12 -14.57 -7.15
C ARG A 25 -10.54 -14.84 -8.59
N GLY A 26 -9.65 -15.44 -9.38
CA GLY A 26 -9.83 -15.68 -10.79
C GLY A 26 -9.65 -14.39 -11.62
N TYR A 27 -9.25 -14.58 -12.87
CA TYR A 27 -9.13 -13.52 -13.85
C TYR A 27 -10.33 -13.53 -14.79
N THR A 28 -11.28 -12.63 -14.55
CA THR A 28 -12.55 -12.54 -15.32
C THR A 28 -12.71 -11.21 -16.06
N LEU A 29 -11.67 -10.38 -16.09
CA LEU A 29 -11.73 -9.06 -16.71
C LEU A 29 -11.71 -9.17 -18.24
N THR A 30 -12.52 -8.34 -18.90
CA THR A 30 -12.42 -8.14 -20.35
C THR A 30 -11.11 -7.44 -20.72
N PRO A 31 -10.64 -7.53 -21.99
CA PRO A 31 -9.40 -6.86 -22.41
C PRO A 31 -9.36 -5.35 -22.08
N ALA A 32 -10.49 -4.64 -22.26
CA ALA A 32 -10.59 -3.22 -21.93
C ALA A 32 -10.49 -2.95 -20.42
N GLN A 33 -11.14 -3.79 -19.59
CA GLN A 33 -11.04 -3.68 -18.14
C GLN A 33 -9.63 -4.00 -17.64
N THR A 34 -8.95 -4.98 -18.24
CA THR A 34 -7.57 -5.32 -17.92
C THR A 34 -6.61 -4.17 -18.21
N ILE A 35 -6.76 -3.51 -19.37
CA ILE A 35 -5.99 -2.30 -19.68
C ILE A 35 -6.21 -1.21 -18.61
N THR A 36 -7.46 -0.99 -18.21
CA THR A 36 -7.80 -0.02 -17.15
C THR A 36 -7.18 -0.41 -15.81
N ALA A 37 -7.24 -1.69 -15.42
CA ALA A 37 -6.65 -2.18 -14.18
C ALA A 37 -5.13 -1.97 -14.15
N LEU A 38 -4.44 -2.28 -15.25
CA LEU A 38 -3.00 -2.05 -15.38
C LEU A 38 -2.66 -0.55 -15.31
N LYS A 39 -3.38 0.31 -16.06
CA LYS A 39 -3.19 1.78 -15.98
C LYS A 39 -3.41 2.30 -14.56
N ASN A 40 -4.41 1.79 -13.85
CA ASN A 40 -4.71 2.18 -12.48
C ASN A 40 -3.60 1.78 -11.49
N ALA A 41 -2.95 0.64 -11.68
CA ALA A 41 -1.80 0.25 -10.87
C ALA A 41 -0.54 1.07 -11.22
N LEU A 42 -0.28 1.25 -12.52
CA LEU A 42 0.90 1.96 -13.02
C LEU A 42 0.89 3.46 -12.72
N ARG A 43 -0.28 4.07 -12.43
CA ARG A 43 -0.39 5.51 -12.10
C ARG A 43 0.45 5.96 -10.89
N TYR A 44 0.86 5.02 -10.04
CA TYR A 44 1.66 5.27 -8.84
C TYR A 44 3.18 5.29 -9.10
N ILE A 45 3.59 4.93 -10.31
CA ILE A 45 4.96 4.54 -10.64
C ILE A 45 5.46 5.42 -11.79
N PRO A 46 6.73 5.86 -11.76
CA PRO A 46 7.34 6.57 -12.89
C PRO A 46 7.22 5.77 -14.20
N SER A 47 6.96 6.46 -15.30
CA SER A 47 6.67 5.84 -16.61
C SER A 47 7.82 5.00 -17.17
N GLU A 48 9.05 5.31 -16.78
CA GLU A 48 10.25 4.56 -17.16
C GLU A 48 10.22 3.09 -16.71
N TRP A 49 9.47 2.77 -15.64
CA TRP A 49 9.34 1.40 -15.12
C TRP A 49 8.12 0.65 -15.66
N HIS A 50 7.25 1.31 -16.45
CA HIS A 50 5.98 0.72 -16.88
C HIS A 50 6.16 -0.51 -17.76
N GLU A 51 7.16 -0.50 -18.66
CA GLU A 51 7.44 -1.62 -19.56
C GLU A 51 7.84 -2.88 -18.78
N GLN A 52 8.66 -2.72 -17.73
CA GLN A 52 9.09 -3.82 -16.88
C GLN A 52 7.97 -4.33 -15.96
N LEU A 53 7.14 -3.44 -15.43
CA LEU A 53 6.15 -3.77 -14.40
C LEU A 53 4.81 -4.25 -14.95
N ALA A 54 4.44 -3.82 -16.16
CA ALA A 54 3.16 -4.24 -16.74
C ALA A 54 3.03 -5.78 -16.86
N PRO A 55 4.07 -6.54 -17.31
CA PRO A 55 4.03 -8.00 -17.29
C PRO A 55 3.87 -8.60 -15.89
N GLU A 56 4.54 -8.03 -14.87
CA GLU A 56 4.42 -8.50 -13.48
C GLU A 56 2.99 -8.32 -12.95
N PHE A 57 2.41 -7.14 -13.17
CA PHE A 57 1.03 -6.87 -12.76
C PHE A 57 0.01 -7.71 -13.54
N MET A 58 0.29 -8.00 -14.80
CA MET A 58 -0.53 -8.90 -15.60
C MET A 58 -0.49 -10.32 -15.05
N GLU A 59 0.69 -10.80 -14.62
CA GLU A 59 0.83 -12.11 -14.01
C GLU A 59 0.11 -12.20 -12.65
N GLU A 60 0.18 -11.15 -11.83
CA GLU A 60 -0.60 -11.07 -10.59
C GLU A 60 -2.10 -11.10 -10.87
N LEU A 61 -2.60 -10.34 -11.86
CA LEU A 61 -4.00 -10.41 -12.26
C LEU A 61 -4.41 -11.81 -12.69
N ARG A 62 -3.57 -12.48 -13.48
CA ARG A 62 -3.87 -13.81 -14.04
C ARG A 62 -3.89 -14.90 -12.96
N THR A 63 -3.00 -14.82 -11.99
CA THR A 63 -2.78 -15.88 -11.00
C THR A 63 -3.43 -15.63 -9.64
N ARG A 64 -3.81 -14.38 -9.36
CA ARG A 64 -4.41 -13.95 -8.09
C ARG A 64 -5.76 -13.24 -8.27
N GLY A 65 -6.11 -12.84 -9.48
CA GLY A 65 -7.28 -12.01 -9.78
C GLY A 65 -7.15 -10.55 -9.36
N ARG A 66 -5.96 -10.11 -8.89
CA ARG A 66 -5.69 -8.76 -8.37
C ARG A 66 -4.24 -8.34 -8.59
N ILE A 67 -4.01 -7.03 -8.65
CA ILE A 67 -2.66 -6.44 -8.62
C ILE A 67 -2.37 -6.01 -7.18
N TYR A 68 -1.52 -6.76 -6.49
CA TYR A 68 -0.98 -6.40 -5.18
C TYR A 68 0.28 -5.56 -5.29
N GLY A 69 0.98 -5.67 -6.41
CA GLY A 69 2.27 -5.03 -6.66
C GLY A 69 3.33 -5.53 -5.69
N TYR A 70 3.49 -6.87 -5.62
CA TYR A 70 4.32 -7.52 -4.61
C TYR A 70 5.74 -6.95 -4.55
N ARG A 71 6.31 -6.55 -5.70
CA ARG A 71 7.61 -5.88 -5.78
C ARG A 71 7.78 -4.72 -4.79
N PHE A 72 6.72 -3.97 -4.51
CA PHE A 72 6.77 -2.81 -3.61
C PHE A 72 6.58 -3.15 -2.13
N ARG A 73 6.34 -4.42 -1.80
CA ARG A 73 6.25 -4.87 -0.42
C ARG A 73 7.61 -4.73 0.29
N PRO A 74 7.68 -4.14 1.50
CA PRO A 74 8.90 -4.17 2.29
C PRO A 74 9.25 -5.60 2.73
N ALA A 75 10.54 -5.94 2.77
CA ALA A 75 10.98 -7.26 3.19
C ALA A 75 10.72 -7.53 4.69
N GLY A 76 10.60 -8.82 5.04
CA GLY A 76 10.42 -9.25 6.43
C GLY A 76 9.00 -9.11 6.97
N ASP A 77 8.83 -9.39 8.26
CA ASP A 77 7.59 -9.21 9.01
C ASP A 77 7.45 -7.75 9.47
N LEU A 78 6.31 -7.12 9.16
CA LEU A 78 6.05 -5.72 9.45
C LEU A 78 5.59 -5.55 10.90
N LYS A 79 6.44 -5.95 11.87
CA LYS A 79 6.12 -5.74 13.28
C LYS A 79 6.12 -4.26 13.61
N ALA A 80 5.09 -3.83 14.33
CA ALA A 80 5.03 -2.49 14.88
C ALA A 80 6.22 -2.25 15.83
N LYS A 81 6.84 -1.10 15.67
CA LYS A 81 8.03 -0.69 16.45
C LYS A 81 7.65 0.37 17.49
N PRO A 82 8.53 0.66 18.47
CA PRO A 82 8.46 1.89 19.24
C PRO A 82 8.25 3.13 18.34
N ILE A 83 7.38 4.05 18.77
CA ILE A 83 6.94 5.19 17.96
C ILE A 83 8.09 6.13 17.55
N ASP A 84 9.13 6.20 18.36
CA ASP A 84 10.35 6.98 18.13
C ASP A 84 11.22 6.45 16.98
N GLU A 85 11.07 5.18 16.58
CA GLU A 85 11.73 4.62 15.40
C GLU A 85 11.08 5.02 14.07
N TYR A 86 9.87 5.59 14.11
CA TYR A 86 9.19 6.07 12.90
C TYR A 86 9.58 7.51 12.55
N GLN A 87 9.79 7.74 11.26
CA GLN A 87 10.03 9.07 10.70
C GLN A 87 8.70 9.83 10.60
N GLY A 88 8.73 11.16 10.79
CA GLY A 88 7.54 11.99 10.66
C GLY A 88 7.65 13.37 11.28
N GLN A 89 6.93 14.34 10.71
CA GLN A 89 6.88 15.73 11.20
C GLN A 89 5.94 15.93 12.41
N CYS A 90 5.07 14.96 12.71
CA CYS A 90 4.18 14.98 13.88
C CYS A 90 4.03 13.59 14.51
N ILE A 91 3.61 13.55 15.78
CA ILE A 91 3.45 12.29 16.52
C ILE A 91 2.32 11.42 15.96
N GLU A 92 1.26 12.05 15.47
CA GLU A 92 0.10 11.37 14.90
C GLU A 92 0.49 10.64 13.61
N GLY A 93 1.27 11.29 12.74
CA GLY A 93 1.82 10.68 11.53
C GLY A 93 2.64 9.42 11.86
N LYS A 94 3.48 9.47 12.89
CA LYS A 94 4.25 8.31 13.39
C LYS A 94 3.33 7.23 13.98
N ALA A 95 2.35 7.61 14.79
CA ALA A 95 1.41 6.68 15.40
C ALA A 95 0.59 5.91 14.35
N PHE A 96 0.13 6.56 13.28
CA PHE A 96 -0.57 5.85 12.20
C PHE A 96 0.32 4.83 11.50
N GLN A 97 1.61 5.14 11.35
CA GLN A 97 2.57 4.18 10.79
C GLN A 97 2.75 2.95 11.66
N VAL A 98 2.78 3.09 13.00
CA VAL A 98 2.78 1.98 13.96
C VAL A 98 1.55 1.09 13.74
N MET A 99 0.37 1.72 13.66
CA MET A 99 -0.91 1.00 13.54
C MET A 99 -1.06 0.27 12.19
N ILE A 100 -0.54 0.85 11.11
CA ILE A 100 -0.53 0.20 9.79
C ILE A 100 0.35 -1.06 9.83
N ASP A 101 1.56 -0.96 10.41
CA ASP A 101 2.47 -2.10 10.51
C ASP A 101 1.85 -3.20 11.37
N ASN A 102 1.25 -2.85 12.52
CA ASN A 102 0.51 -3.79 13.35
C ASN A 102 -0.55 -4.59 12.56
N ASN A 103 -1.34 -3.93 11.72
CA ASN A 103 -2.37 -4.58 10.91
C ASN A 103 -1.82 -5.52 9.82
N LEU A 104 -0.56 -5.39 9.45
CA LEU A 104 0.12 -6.15 8.39
C LEU A 104 1.19 -7.12 8.93
N CYS A 105 1.38 -7.15 10.25
CA CYS A 105 2.26 -8.10 10.92
C CYS A 105 1.77 -9.54 10.70
N PHE A 106 2.70 -10.48 10.56
CA PHE A 106 2.40 -11.90 10.31
C PHE A 106 1.65 -12.56 11.46
N ASP A 107 1.82 -12.06 12.68
CA ASP A 107 1.12 -12.54 13.87
C ASP A 107 -0.35 -12.08 13.94
N ILE A 108 -0.73 -11.05 13.15
CA ILE A 108 -2.05 -10.40 13.22
C ILE A 108 -2.83 -10.56 11.93
N ALA A 109 -2.19 -10.37 10.78
CA ALA A 109 -2.85 -10.35 9.49
C ALA A 109 -3.22 -11.76 9.01
N LEU A 110 -4.44 -11.93 8.52
CA LEU A 110 -4.89 -13.17 7.90
C LEU A 110 -4.10 -13.54 6.64
N TYR A 111 -3.86 -12.55 5.77
CA TYR A 111 -3.04 -12.69 4.55
C TYR A 111 -2.07 -11.51 4.47
N PRO A 112 -0.93 -11.55 5.19
CA PRO A 112 -0.04 -10.40 5.33
C PRO A 112 0.54 -9.94 3.99
N TYR A 113 0.75 -10.86 3.04
CA TYR A 113 1.25 -10.54 1.70
C TYR A 113 0.21 -9.85 0.80
N GLU A 114 -1.08 -10.08 1.05
CA GLU A 114 -2.21 -9.55 0.29
C GLU A 114 -2.91 -8.37 0.99
N LEU A 115 -2.26 -7.85 2.04
CA LEU A 115 -2.71 -6.72 2.85
C LEU A 115 -4.05 -6.95 3.57
N VAL A 116 -4.46 -8.21 3.78
CA VAL A 116 -5.73 -8.55 4.44
C VAL A 116 -5.49 -8.83 5.91
N THR A 117 -6.10 -8.04 6.79
CA THR A 117 -6.01 -8.24 8.23
C THR A 117 -7.00 -9.29 8.72
N TYR A 118 -8.26 -9.22 8.30
CA TYR A 118 -9.30 -10.17 8.72
C TYR A 118 -10.44 -10.28 7.70
N GLY A 119 -11.36 -11.22 7.95
CA GLY A 119 -12.61 -11.34 7.19
C GLY A 119 -12.44 -11.69 5.72
N GLU A 120 -11.34 -12.39 5.37
CA GLU A 120 -10.96 -12.81 4.01
C GLU A 120 -10.69 -11.68 2.99
N THR A 121 -11.32 -10.51 3.16
CA THR A 121 -11.28 -9.39 2.22
C THR A 121 -11.02 -8.04 2.89
N GLY A 122 -10.93 -7.98 4.23
CA GLY A 122 -10.68 -6.76 4.99
C GLY A 122 -9.24 -6.29 4.81
N GLN A 123 -9.02 -5.48 3.79
CA GLN A 123 -7.68 -4.99 3.41
C GLN A 123 -7.33 -3.66 4.07
N VAL A 124 -6.05 -3.48 4.41
CA VAL A 124 -5.50 -2.20 4.90
C VAL A 124 -5.41 -1.18 3.75
N CYS A 125 -4.91 -1.61 2.60
CA CYS A 125 -4.98 -0.88 1.34
C CYS A 125 -4.98 -1.88 0.17
N GLN A 126 -5.23 -1.41 -1.05
CA GLN A 126 -5.48 -2.32 -2.18
C GLN A 126 -4.19 -2.96 -2.72
N ASN A 127 -3.06 -2.29 -2.59
CA ASN A 127 -1.76 -2.75 -3.09
C ASN A 127 -0.59 -2.11 -2.32
N TRP A 128 0.60 -2.68 -2.49
CA TRP A 128 1.81 -2.23 -1.81
C TRP A 128 2.34 -0.88 -2.29
N MET A 129 1.97 -0.43 -3.49
CA MET A 129 2.28 0.94 -3.94
C MET A 129 1.55 1.96 -3.09
N GLN A 130 0.26 1.73 -2.80
CA GLN A 130 -0.53 2.57 -1.90
C GLN A 130 0.04 2.57 -0.50
N TYR A 131 0.41 1.40 0.06
CA TYR A 131 1.08 1.31 1.35
C TYR A 131 2.29 2.24 1.41
N ARG A 132 3.21 2.13 0.43
CA ARG A 132 4.43 2.95 0.41
C ARG A 132 4.12 4.45 0.32
N LEU A 133 3.18 4.84 -0.53
CA LEU A 133 2.78 6.23 -0.67
C LEU A 133 2.13 6.77 0.61
N ILE A 134 1.27 5.99 1.26
CA ILE A 134 0.67 6.38 2.54
C ILE A 134 1.77 6.61 3.59
N LYS A 135 2.76 5.70 3.71
CA LYS A 135 3.88 5.89 4.64
C LYS A 135 4.64 7.20 4.34
N GLN A 136 4.98 7.47 3.07
CA GLN A 136 5.63 8.72 2.66
C GLN A 136 4.78 9.96 2.97
N TYR A 137 3.47 9.90 2.75
CA TYR A 137 2.58 11.01 3.12
C TYR A 137 2.49 11.22 4.64
N LEU A 138 2.52 10.15 5.43
CA LEU A 138 2.52 10.23 6.90
C LEU A 138 3.85 10.77 7.46
N GLU A 139 4.96 10.53 6.77
CA GLU A 139 6.26 11.12 7.11
C GLU A 139 6.25 12.64 6.90
N GLU A 140 5.59 13.13 5.86
CA GLU A 140 5.49 14.57 5.54
C GLU A 140 4.30 15.28 6.24
N LEU A 141 3.38 14.53 6.83
CA LEU A 141 2.17 15.07 7.47
C LEU A 141 2.53 15.97 8.66
N THR A 142 2.06 17.22 8.64
CA THR A 142 2.16 18.16 9.75
C THR A 142 0.86 18.28 10.55
N GLN A 143 0.92 18.96 11.70
CA GLN A 143 -0.26 19.25 12.53
C GLN A 143 -1.27 20.21 11.85
N GLU A 144 -0.89 20.90 10.77
CA GLU A 144 -1.78 21.79 10.02
C GLU A 144 -2.33 21.15 8.74
N GLN A 145 -2.25 19.82 8.65
CA GLN A 145 -2.66 19.06 7.47
C GLN A 145 -3.54 17.87 7.83
N THR A 146 -4.29 17.40 6.84
CA THR A 146 -5.06 16.15 6.88
C THR A 146 -4.72 15.35 5.63
N LEU A 147 -4.35 14.09 5.82
CA LEU A 147 -4.21 13.12 4.73
C LEU A 147 -5.59 12.53 4.40
N VAL A 148 -5.99 12.63 3.14
CA VAL A 148 -7.24 12.00 2.65
C VAL A 148 -6.90 10.72 1.90
N ILE A 149 -7.53 9.61 2.29
CA ILE A 149 -7.35 8.28 1.71
C ILE A 149 -8.70 7.77 1.23
N GLU A 150 -8.82 7.52 -0.07
CA GLU A 150 -10.04 6.99 -0.70
C GLU A 150 -9.86 5.51 -1.06
N SER A 151 -10.46 4.63 -0.26
CA SER A 151 -10.41 3.17 -0.43
C SER A 151 -8.98 2.66 -0.61
N GLY A 152 -8.04 3.19 0.17
CA GLY A 152 -6.61 2.88 0.12
C GLY A 152 -5.79 3.78 -0.79
N HIS A 153 -6.39 4.57 -1.69
CA HIS A 153 -5.64 5.55 -2.50
C HIS A 153 -5.35 6.81 -1.68
N PRO A 154 -4.07 7.18 -1.44
CA PRO A 154 -3.77 8.46 -0.82
C PRO A 154 -4.00 9.59 -1.83
N LEU A 155 -5.10 10.33 -1.67
CA LEU A 155 -5.45 11.44 -2.55
C LEU A 155 -4.46 12.62 -2.35
N GLY A 156 -4.05 12.84 -1.10
CA GLY A 156 -2.98 13.78 -0.75
C GLY A 156 -3.17 14.46 0.60
N LEU A 157 -2.26 15.39 0.88
CA LEU A 157 -2.29 16.26 2.05
C LEU A 157 -3.01 17.57 1.74
N PHE A 158 -3.98 17.91 2.58
CA PHE A 158 -4.75 19.13 2.48
C PHE A 158 -4.57 19.96 3.74
N ARG A 159 -4.54 21.30 3.61
CA ARG A 159 -4.45 22.19 4.76
C ARG A 159 -5.69 22.03 5.65
N SER A 160 -5.46 21.88 6.95
CA SER A 160 -6.49 21.83 7.97
C SER A 160 -6.04 22.60 9.22
N ARG A 161 -6.65 22.33 10.37
CA ARG A 161 -6.34 22.97 11.65
C ARG A 161 -5.83 21.92 12.65
N PRO A 162 -5.04 22.28 13.67
CA PRO A 162 -4.50 21.33 14.64
C PRO A 162 -5.54 20.42 15.33
N ASP A 163 -6.78 20.87 15.49
CA ASP A 163 -7.88 20.13 16.09
C ASP A 163 -8.63 19.20 15.11
N ALA A 164 -8.37 19.32 13.80
CA ALA A 164 -8.96 18.46 12.80
C ALA A 164 -8.35 17.04 12.80
N PRO A 165 -9.07 16.01 12.30
CA PRO A 165 -8.50 14.70 12.08
C PRO A 165 -7.27 14.77 11.19
N ARG A 166 -6.21 14.05 11.58
CA ARG A 166 -4.95 13.97 10.82
C ARG A 166 -5.05 13.08 9.59
N VAL A 167 -5.96 12.11 9.60
CA VAL A 167 -6.26 11.23 8.47
C VAL A 167 -7.77 11.04 8.33
N ILE A 168 -8.27 11.10 7.10
CA ILE A 168 -9.65 10.72 6.74
C ILE A 168 -9.56 9.52 5.79
N ILE A 169 -10.28 8.45 6.11
CA ILE A 169 -10.30 7.19 5.35
C ILE A 169 -11.74 6.87 4.97
N THR A 170 -11.98 6.56 3.69
CA THR A 170 -13.30 6.16 3.15
C THR A 170 -13.26 4.87 2.35
#